data_AF-A0A7X8B3G8-F1
#
_entry.id   AF-A0A7X8B3G8-F1
#
_cell.length_a   1.000
_cell.length_b   1.000
_cell.length_c   1.000
_cell.angle_alpha   90.00
_cell.angle_beta   90.00
_cell.angle_gamma   90.00
#
_symmetry.space_group_name_H-M   'P 1'
#
loop_
_entity.id
_entity.type
_entity.pdbx_description
1 polymer ?
#
loop_
_entity_poly.entity_id
_entity_poly.type
_entity_poly.pdbx_seq_one_letter_code
_entity_poly.pdbx_strand_id
1 'polypeptide(L)'
;MGDAAAAFELLMSECHEKIESFAHRLNHYNARRQMEEGCVLEEVRRRCALRPTGARTLVLADPGWAPGIVGLVGSRVVREIHHGPAVILSVDEEQGIARGSARSIPGFDMHRALEECSDLLLRWGGHKMAAGLSLSLECLESFSRRLERIALHYPSHVFSPKGKVDLELKLDLVSEELWQALEQMEPFGVGNPPPLFAAKRIPVCSLGSFGKEGKHLRLSLGANTDALYWGGTAHWKQEKWPEKASLDVVFRVEWDHFKGKPCVIVKDLGTLF
;
A
#
# COMPACT_ATOMS: atom_id res chain seq x y z
N MET A 1 20.36 7.39 -6.44
CA MET A 1 19.48 7.05 -7.59
C MET A 1 19.05 8.29 -8.37
N GLY A 2 19.91 9.30 -8.48
CA GLY A 2 19.50 10.66 -8.85
C GLY A 2 20.10 11.11 -10.16
N ASP A 3 19.70 10.51 -11.28
CA ASP A 3 19.95 11.14 -12.58
C ASP A 3 18.61 11.54 -13.21
N ALA A 4 18.10 12.70 -12.80
CA ALA A 4 16.93 13.31 -13.40
C ALA A 4 17.19 13.68 -14.88
N ALA A 5 18.45 13.91 -15.26
CA ALA A 5 18.81 14.22 -16.65
C ALA A 5 18.57 12.99 -17.54
N ALA A 6 18.87 11.77 -17.09
CA ALA A 6 18.58 10.56 -17.87
C ALA A 6 17.09 10.43 -18.24
N ALA A 7 16.17 10.82 -17.34
CA ALA A 7 14.73 10.83 -17.64
C ALA A 7 14.34 11.95 -18.61
N PHE A 8 14.93 13.15 -18.44
CA PHE A 8 14.72 14.27 -19.35
C PHE A 8 15.22 13.96 -20.77
N GLU A 9 16.45 13.46 -20.88
CA GLU A 9 17.09 13.11 -22.16
C GLU A 9 16.34 11.99 -22.89
N LEU A 10 15.81 10.99 -22.16
CA LEU A 10 14.95 9.97 -22.75
C LEU A 10 13.72 10.58 -23.43
N LEU A 11 13.06 11.55 -22.78
CA LEU A 11 11.83 12.16 -23.27
C LEU A 11 12.08 13.19 -24.39
N MET A 12 13.27 13.81 -24.41
CA MET A 12 13.60 14.88 -25.35
C MET A 12 14.44 14.44 -26.55
N SER A 13 15.09 13.28 -26.47
CA SER A 13 15.91 12.76 -27.57
C SER A 13 15.04 12.27 -28.73
N GLU A 14 15.42 12.61 -29.95
CA GLU A 14 14.84 12.06 -31.19
C GLU A 14 15.68 10.90 -31.77
N CYS A 15 16.87 10.66 -31.22
CA CYS A 15 17.77 9.59 -31.65
C CYS A 15 17.38 8.27 -30.96
N HIS A 16 16.95 7.29 -31.75
CA HIS A 16 16.48 5.99 -31.27
C HIS A 16 17.52 5.27 -30.37
N GLU A 17 18.79 5.23 -30.79
CA GLU A 17 19.87 4.58 -30.04
C GLU A 17 20.08 5.23 -28.66
N LYS A 18 19.98 6.56 -28.57
CA LYS A 18 20.07 7.29 -27.29
C LYS A 18 18.86 7.00 -26.41
N ILE A 19 17.65 6.98 -26.97
CA ILE A 19 16.42 6.65 -26.23
C ILE A 19 16.54 5.25 -25.63
N GLU A 20 16.96 4.25 -26.42
CA GLU A 20 17.13 2.88 -25.95
C GLU A 20 18.16 2.80 -24.81
N SER A 21 19.30 3.47 -24.97
CA SER A 21 20.34 3.54 -23.93
C SER A 21 19.82 4.14 -22.62
N PHE A 22 19.11 5.27 -22.69
CA PHE A 22 18.51 5.89 -21.50
C PHE A 22 17.41 5.03 -20.88
N ALA A 23 16.61 4.34 -21.70
CA ALA A 23 15.57 3.43 -21.23
C ALA A 23 16.17 2.27 -20.41
N HIS A 24 17.21 1.62 -20.91
CA HIS A 24 17.93 0.57 -20.18
C HIS A 24 18.51 1.09 -18.86
N ARG A 25 19.09 2.29 -18.88
CA ARG A 25 19.67 2.92 -17.69
C ARG A 25 18.61 3.23 -16.63
N LEU A 26 17.46 3.79 -17.03
CA LEU A 26 16.34 4.04 -16.12
C LEU A 26 15.74 2.74 -15.58
N ASN A 27 15.64 1.69 -16.41
CA ASN A 27 15.20 0.36 -15.97
C ASN A 27 16.13 -0.22 -14.90
N HIS A 28 17.45 -0.09 -15.08
CA HIS A 28 18.41 -0.48 -14.05
C HIS A 28 18.20 0.33 -12.76
N TYR A 29 18.04 1.66 -12.84
CA TYR A 29 17.81 2.48 -11.65
C TYR A 29 16.51 2.12 -10.94
N ASN A 30 15.44 1.83 -11.69
CA ASN A 30 14.17 1.38 -11.14
C ASN A 30 14.30 0.02 -10.45
N ALA A 31 14.99 -0.95 -11.05
CA ALA A 31 15.22 -2.27 -10.44
C ALA A 31 16.00 -2.15 -9.12
N ARG A 32 17.06 -1.33 -9.10
CA ARG A 32 17.82 -1.05 -7.88
C ARG A 32 16.95 -0.36 -6.82
N ARG A 33 16.11 0.60 -7.22
CA ARG A 33 15.16 1.28 -6.33
C ARG A 33 14.19 0.32 -5.68
N GLN A 34 13.60 -0.57 -6.46
CA GLN A 34 12.66 -1.58 -5.96
C GLN A 34 13.33 -2.56 -4.98
N MET A 35 14.58 -2.95 -5.25
CA MET A 35 15.35 -3.79 -4.34
C MET A 35 15.60 -3.08 -3.00
N GLU A 36 16.12 -1.85 -3.03
CA GLU A 36 16.37 -1.07 -1.80
C GLU A 36 15.07 -0.80 -1.02
N GLU A 37 13.99 -0.43 -1.71
CA GLU A 37 12.65 -0.27 -1.12
C GLU A 37 12.17 -1.56 -0.42
N GLY A 38 12.36 -2.72 -1.06
CA GLY A 38 12.02 -4.03 -0.51
C GLY A 38 12.77 -4.33 0.79
N CYS A 39 14.09 -4.11 0.81
CA CYS A 39 14.91 -4.31 2.01
C CYS A 39 14.44 -3.42 3.17
N VAL A 40 14.16 -2.14 2.90
CA VAL A 40 13.67 -1.21 3.93
C VAL A 40 12.30 -1.65 4.45
N LEU A 41 11.39 -2.11 3.58
CA LEU A 41 10.07 -2.55 4.01
C LEU A 41 10.11 -3.77 4.91
N GLU A 42 10.96 -4.75 4.63
CA GLU A 42 11.13 -5.92 5.50
C GLU A 42 11.64 -5.52 6.89
N GLU A 43 12.58 -4.58 6.95
CA GLU A 43 13.06 -4.05 8.22
C GLU A 43 11.97 -3.27 8.97
N VAL A 44 11.16 -2.47 8.26
CA VAL A 44 10.02 -1.77 8.86
C VAL A 44 8.98 -2.77 9.39
N ARG A 45 8.68 -3.86 8.67
CA ARG A 45 7.78 -4.93 9.16
C ARG A 45 8.28 -5.52 10.47
N ARG A 46 9.58 -5.85 10.53
CA ARG A 46 10.22 -6.40 11.74
C ARG A 46 10.11 -5.45 12.92
N ARG A 47 10.41 -4.16 12.74
CA ARG A 47 10.30 -3.15 13.81
C ARG A 47 8.85 -2.89 14.22
N CYS A 48 7.92 -2.87 13.26
CA CYS A 48 6.50 -2.67 13.53
C CYS A 48 5.92 -3.82 14.37
N ALA A 49 6.34 -5.06 14.14
CA ALA A 49 5.89 -6.23 14.90
C ALA A 49 6.29 -6.20 16.39
N LEU A 50 7.30 -5.41 16.75
CA LEU A 50 7.78 -5.26 18.13
C LEU A 50 7.11 -4.11 18.88
N ARG A 51 6.17 -3.39 18.26
CA ARG A 51 5.56 -2.21 18.88
C ARG A 51 4.48 -2.56 19.90
N PRO A 52 4.25 -1.66 20.88
CA PRO A 52 3.11 -1.76 21.76
C PRO A 52 1.79 -1.78 20.99
N THR A 53 0.87 -2.64 21.40
CA THR A 53 -0.50 -2.66 20.88
C THR A 53 -1.19 -1.31 21.12
N GLY A 54 -1.94 -0.84 20.14
CA GLY A 54 -2.73 0.40 20.24
C GLY A 54 -2.03 1.68 19.81
N ALA A 55 -0.75 1.61 19.42
CA ALA A 55 -0.05 2.77 18.87
C ALA A 55 -0.63 3.17 17.51
N ARG A 56 -0.91 4.46 17.33
CA ARG A 56 -1.65 5.01 16.19
C ARG A 56 -0.75 5.52 15.08
N THR A 57 0.45 5.99 15.40
CA THR A 57 1.41 6.57 14.46
C THR A 57 2.66 5.73 14.41
N LEU A 58 3.34 5.62 13.28
CA LEU A 58 4.64 4.94 13.18
C LEU A 58 5.73 5.94 12.81
N VAL A 59 6.72 6.14 13.68
CA VAL A 59 7.90 6.94 13.36
C VAL A 59 9.12 6.04 13.43
N LEU A 60 9.84 5.92 12.31
CA LEU A 60 11.08 5.16 12.24
C LEU A 60 12.16 5.96 11.52
N ALA A 61 13.39 5.85 12.02
CA ALA A 61 14.56 6.46 11.42
C ALA A 61 15.70 5.44 11.36
N ASP A 62 16.51 5.49 10.31
CA ASP A 62 17.68 4.63 10.18
C ASP A 62 18.77 5.26 9.29
N PRO A 63 20.06 5.17 9.67
CA PRO A 63 21.17 5.66 8.84
C PRO A 63 21.40 4.84 7.57
N GLY A 64 20.97 3.57 7.54
CA GLY A 64 21.05 2.71 6.37
C GLY A 64 20.00 2.98 5.30
N TRP A 65 19.04 3.88 5.54
CA TRP A 65 17.96 4.17 4.59
C TRP A 65 18.31 5.34 3.68
N ALA A 66 18.15 5.16 2.38
CA ALA A 66 18.40 6.22 1.41
C ALA A 66 17.28 7.28 1.41
N PRO A 67 17.59 8.60 1.39
CA PRO A 67 16.58 9.67 1.38
C PRO A 67 15.59 9.58 0.20
N GLY A 68 16.02 9.07 -0.96
CA GLY A 68 15.15 8.89 -2.12
C GLY A 68 14.15 7.73 -2.00
N ILE A 69 14.28 6.87 -0.98
CA ILE A 69 13.47 5.67 -0.80
C ILE A 69 12.41 5.86 0.29
N VAL A 70 12.70 6.63 1.34
CA VAL A 70 11.81 6.75 2.52
C VAL A 70 10.40 7.24 2.17
N GLY A 71 10.25 8.07 1.14
CA GLY A 71 8.94 8.53 0.66
C GLY A 71 8.10 7.44 -0.02
N LEU A 72 8.72 6.46 -0.68
CA LEU A 72 8.06 5.31 -1.30
C LEU A 72 7.65 4.30 -0.24
N VAL A 73 8.58 4.03 0.68
CA VAL A 73 8.37 3.15 1.83
C VAL A 73 7.21 3.66 2.69
N GLY A 74 7.20 4.96 3.03
CA GLY A 74 6.14 5.55 3.83
C GLY A 74 4.73 5.26 3.29
N SER A 75 4.52 5.37 1.98
CA SER A 75 3.21 5.12 1.37
C SER A 75 2.79 3.64 1.52
N ARG A 76 3.74 2.72 1.34
CA ARG A 76 3.48 1.28 1.49
C ARG A 76 3.30 0.87 2.94
N VAL A 77 4.02 1.47 3.86
CA VAL A 77 3.87 1.27 5.31
C VAL A 77 2.46 1.60 5.77
N VAL A 78 1.93 2.76 5.36
CA VAL A 78 0.55 3.15 5.68
C VAL A 78 -0.46 2.14 5.10
N ARG A 79 -0.23 1.64 3.89
CA ARG A 79 -1.18 0.78 3.18
C ARG A 79 -1.12 -0.70 3.59
N GLU A 80 0.07 -1.24 3.90
CA GLU A 80 0.34 -2.69 3.95
C GLU A 80 0.90 -3.19 5.29
N ILE A 81 1.21 -2.29 6.23
CA ILE A 81 1.92 -2.66 7.47
C ILE A 81 1.24 -2.06 8.70
N HIS A 82 1.13 -0.73 8.76
CA HIS A 82 0.74 -0.02 9.98
C HIS A 82 -0.73 0.42 9.97
N HIS A 83 -1.30 0.72 8.81
CA HIS A 83 -2.68 1.21 8.67
C HIS A 83 -3.00 2.51 9.45
N GLY A 84 -1.98 3.21 9.92
CA GLY A 84 -2.06 4.54 10.53
C GLY A 84 -1.08 5.53 9.89
N PRO A 85 -1.04 6.80 10.34
CA PRO A 85 -0.04 7.76 9.89
C PRO A 85 1.39 7.25 10.13
N ALA A 86 2.29 7.45 9.17
CA ALA A 86 3.66 6.98 9.25
C ALA A 86 4.67 8.05 8.84
N VAL A 87 5.83 8.06 9.49
CA VAL A 87 6.97 8.93 9.23
C VAL A 87 8.20 8.03 9.12
N ILE A 88 8.81 8.03 7.93
CA ILE A 88 10.01 7.24 7.64
C ILE A 88 11.15 8.20 7.32
N LEU A 89 12.26 8.05 8.03
CA LEU A 89 13.37 9.00 8.03
C LEU A 89 14.70 8.31 7.73
N SER A 90 15.50 8.94 6.87
CA SER A 90 16.92 8.64 6.69
C SER A 90 17.72 9.46 7.69
N VAL A 91 18.71 8.86 8.33
CA VAL A 91 19.59 9.53 9.29
C VAL A 91 20.92 9.90 8.62
N ASP A 92 21.30 11.16 8.75
CA ASP A 92 22.62 11.68 8.45
C ASP A 92 23.36 11.87 9.79
N GLU A 93 24.19 10.89 10.15
CA GLU A 93 24.89 10.86 11.44
C GLU A 93 25.95 11.97 11.55
N GLU A 94 26.59 12.34 10.43
CA GLU A 94 27.58 13.42 10.40
C GLU A 94 26.95 14.79 10.70
N GLN A 95 25.75 15.04 10.15
CA GLN A 95 25.01 16.27 10.41
C GLN A 95 24.16 16.21 11.69
N GLY A 96 23.98 15.03 12.29
CA GLY A 96 23.08 14.84 13.43
C GLY A 96 21.61 15.12 13.09
N ILE A 97 21.20 14.89 11.84
CA ILE A 97 19.87 15.24 11.32
C ILE A 97 19.20 14.02 10.70
N ALA A 98 17.90 13.87 10.96
CA ALA A 98 17.02 12.95 10.24
C ALA A 98 16.20 13.72 9.19
N ARG A 99 16.09 13.18 7.97
CA ARG A 99 15.25 13.73 6.89
C ARG A 99 14.38 12.64 6.29
N GLY A 100 13.14 12.96 5.97
CA GLY A 100 12.30 12.00 5.27
C GLY A 100 10.89 12.46 5.02
N SER A 101 9.97 11.49 5.05
CA SER A 101 8.61 11.72 4.58
C SER A 101 7.57 11.20 5.54
N ALA A 102 6.56 12.03 5.75
CA ALA A 102 5.34 11.70 6.45
C ALA A 102 4.23 11.34 5.45
N ARG A 103 3.43 10.35 5.80
CA ARG A 103 2.25 9.87 5.06
C ARG A 103 1.08 9.72 6.01
N SER A 104 -0.07 10.19 5.57
CA SER A 104 -1.30 10.17 6.36
C SER A 104 -2.28 9.10 5.90
N ILE A 105 -3.37 9.00 6.64
CA ILE A 105 -4.57 8.23 6.32
C ILE A 105 -5.79 9.17 6.22
N PRO A 106 -6.86 8.76 5.53
CA PRO A 106 -8.12 9.50 5.53
C PRO A 106 -8.60 9.78 6.97
N GLY A 107 -8.93 11.05 7.26
CA GLY A 107 -9.38 11.47 8.59
C GLY A 107 -8.28 11.93 9.54
N PHE A 108 -7.00 11.82 9.17
CA PHE A 108 -5.88 12.41 9.91
C PHE A 108 -5.19 13.47 9.06
N ASP A 109 -5.09 14.71 9.57
CA ASP A 109 -4.42 15.81 8.86
C ASP A 109 -2.94 15.87 9.26
N MET A 110 -2.07 15.29 8.43
CA MET A 110 -0.63 15.27 8.72
C MET A 110 -0.02 16.67 8.73
N HIS A 111 -0.52 17.60 7.91
CA HIS A 111 0.03 18.95 7.88
C HIS A 111 -0.20 19.65 9.22
N ARG A 112 -1.44 19.60 9.74
CA ARG A 112 -1.76 20.18 11.05
C ARG A 112 -0.99 19.51 12.18
N ALA A 113 -0.85 18.18 12.12
CA ALA A 113 -0.07 17.46 13.13
C ALA A 113 1.41 17.87 13.15
N LEU A 114 2.00 18.16 11.98
CA LEU A 114 3.37 18.68 11.87
C LEU A 114 3.48 20.14 12.31
N GLU A 115 2.45 20.94 12.09
CA GLU A 115 2.35 22.32 12.58
C GLU A 115 2.43 22.37 14.11
N GLU A 116 1.73 21.48 14.82
CA GLU A 116 1.82 21.32 16.27
C GLU A 116 3.18 20.77 16.78
N CYS A 117 4.01 20.28 15.86
CA CYS A 117 5.37 19.81 16.12
C CYS A 117 6.44 20.78 15.63
N SER A 118 6.09 21.98 15.16
CA SER A 118 7.02 22.84 14.42
C SER A 118 8.28 23.23 15.19
N ASP A 119 8.20 23.35 16.51
CA ASP A 119 9.33 23.62 17.42
C ASP A 119 10.37 22.48 17.46
N LEU A 120 9.98 21.27 17.07
CA LEU A 120 10.85 20.09 17.01
C LEU A 120 11.44 19.84 15.62
N LEU A 121 11.03 20.63 14.62
CA LEU A 121 11.35 20.41 13.21
C LEU A 121 12.27 21.52 12.68
N LEU A 122 13.31 21.13 11.94
CA LEU A 122 14.21 22.08 11.27
C LEU A 122 13.59 22.64 10.00
N ARG A 123 12.90 21.78 9.25
CA ARG A 123 12.13 22.12 8.02
C ARG A 123 10.99 21.15 7.88
N TRP A 124 9.84 21.62 7.45
CA TRP A 124 8.71 20.77 7.09
C TRP A 124 7.79 21.49 6.11
N GLY A 125 7.00 20.71 5.36
CA GLY A 125 6.00 21.24 4.44
C GLY A 125 5.31 20.14 3.65
N GLY A 126 4.13 20.44 3.11
CA GLY A 126 3.36 19.49 2.30
C GLY A 126 1.86 19.71 2.42
N HIS A 127 1.11 18.61 2.40
CA HIS A 127 -0.35 18.60 2.42
C HIS A 127 -0.87 17.57 3.42
N LYS A 128 -2.20 17.55 3.59
CA LYS A 128 -2.91 16.67 4.54
C LYS A 128 -2.48 15.20 4.48
N MET A 129 -2.19 14.68 3.29
CA MET A 129 -1.86 13.26 3.07
C MET A 129 -0.36 12.96 3.02
N ALA A 130 0.49 13.96 2.79
CA ALA A 130 1.91 13.75 2.52
C ALA A 130 2.70 15.01 2.84
N ALA A 131 3.80 14.85 3.57
CA ALA A 131 4.71 15.93 3.88
C ALA A 131 6.18 15.46 3.86
N GLY A 132 7.08 16.42 3.61
CA GLY A 132 8.51 16.27 3.83
C GLY A 132 8.89 16.97 5.14
N LEU A 133 9.84 16.40 5.87
CA LEU A 133 10.33 16.97 7.12
C LEU A 133 11.79 16.62 7.41
N SER A 134 12.41 17.44 8.27
CA SER A 134 13.71 17.20 8.87
C SER A 134 13.74 17.68 10.32
N LEU A 135 14.52 17.00 11.16
CA LEU A 135 14.69 17.27 12.59
C LEU A 135 16.07 16.81 13.06
N SER A 136 16.56 17.34 14.18
CA SER A 136 17.75 16.81 14.83
C SER A 136 17.47 15.42 15.42
N LEU A 137 18.51 14.60 15.55
CA LEU A 137 18.38 13.26 16.17
C LEU A 137 17.94 13.35 17.64
N GLU A 138 18.33 14.41 18.33
CA GLU A 138 17.92 14.69 19.71
C GLU A 138 16.41 14.92 19.85
N CYS A 139 15.78 15.52 18.82
CA CYS A 139 14.34 15.78 18.82
C CYS A 139 13.50 14.58 18.38
N LEU A 140 14.09 13.51 17.84
CA LEU A 140 13.39 12.40 17.21
C LEU A 140 12.39 11.72 18.15
N GLU A 141 12.80 11.41 19.38
CA GLU A 141 11.96 10.75 20.37
C GLU A 141 10.82 11.66 20.84
N SER A 142 11.13 12.94 21.10
CA SER A 142 10.13 13.95 21.48
C SER A 142 9.09 14.16 20.37
N PHE A 143 9.52 14.16 19.12
CA PHE A 143 8.65 14.26 17.95
C PHE A 143 7.73 13.03 17.85
N SER A 144 8.29 11.82 17.96
CA SER A 144 7.52 10.56 17.92
C SER A 144 6.41 10.54 18.97
N ARG A 145 6.74 10.89 20.22
CA ARG A 145 5.75 10.96 21.32
C ARG A 145 4.69 12.03 21.10
N ARG A 146 5.08 13.21 20.60
CA ARG A 146 4.13 14.29 20.37
C ARG A 146 3.17 13.95 19.24
N LEU A 147 3.67 13.37 18.15
CA LEU A 147 2.84 12.93 17.03
C LEU A 147 1.84 11.84 17.47
N GLU A 148 2.29 10.87 18.27
CA GLU A 148 1.42 9.85 18.85
C GLU A 148 0.34 10.48 19.75
N ARG A 149 0.72 11.43 20.61
CA ARG A 149 -0.23 12.16 21.47
C ARG A 149 -1.28 12.90 20.65
N ILE A 150 -0.89 13.58 19.58
CA ILE A 150 -1.84 14.25 18.66
C ILE A 150 -2.80 13.21 18.08
N ALA A 151 -2.28 12.09 17.57
CA ALA A 151 -3.09 11.02 17.01
C ALA A 151 -4.04 10.38 18.02
N LEU A 152 -3.68 10.29 19.30
CA LEU A 152 -4.54 9.76 20.37
C LEU A 152 -5.80 10.60 20.61
N HIS A 153 -5.81 11.89 20.24
CA HIS A 153 -6.99 12.75 20.34
C HIS A 153 -8.02 12.51 19.23
N TYR A 154 -7.66 11.80 18.16
CA TYR A 154 -8.60 11.45 17.10
C TYR A 154 -9.49 10.27 17.54
N PRO A 155 -10.67 10.08 16.95
CA PRO A 155 -11.46 8.89 17.19
C PRO A 155 -10.72 7.61 16.75
N SER A 156 -10.85 6.52 17.51
CA SER A 156 -10.16 5.25 17.20
C SER A 156 -10.51 4.70 15.81
N HIS A 157 -11.75 4.90 15.35
CA HIS A 157 -12.22 4.46 14.04
C HIS A 157 -11.50 5.11 12.85
N VAL A 158 -10.73 6.20 13.08
CA VAL A 158 -9.88 6.81 12.05
C VAL A 158 -8.75 5.86 11.67
N PHE A 159 -8.21 5.13 12.65
CA PHE A 159 -7.06 4.23 12.50
C PHE A 159 -7.46 2.79 12.16
N SER A 160 -8.74 2.55 11.89
CA SER A 160 -9.22 1.27 11.40
C SER A 160 -9.14 1.28 9.87
N PRO A 161 -8.57 0.23 9.23
CA PRO A 161 -8.64 0.08 7.78
C PRO A 161 -10.10 0.15 7.32
N LYS A 162 -10.38 0.99 6.32
CA LYS A 162 -11.71 1.10 5.72
C LYS A 162 -11.60 0.83 4.22
N GLY A 163 -12.44 -0.07 3.74
CA GLY A 163 -12.71 -0.26 2.32
C GLY A 163 -14.05 0.40 1.96
N LYS A 164 -14.14 0.93 0.74
CA LYS A 164 -15.43 1.29 0.14
C LYS A 164 -15.74 0.23 -0.92
N VAL A 165 -16.92 -0.36 -0.80
CA VAL A 165 -17.50 -1.20 -1.84
C VAL A 165 -18.53 -0.35 -2.59
N ASP A 166 -18.54 -0.46 -3.91
CA ASP A 166 -19.44 0.32 -4.76
C ASP A 166 -20.81 -0.35 -4.90
N LEU A 167 -20.83 -1.68 -5.00
CA LEU A 167 -22.08 -2.44 -5.17
C LEU A 167 -21.99 -3.85 -4.56
N GLU A 168 -23.09 -4.31 -3.96
CA GLU A 168 -23.26 -5.73 -3.65
C GLU A 168 -23.63 -6.49 -4.93
N LEU A 169 -22.80 -7.43 -5.36
CA LEU A 169 -22.95 -8.18 -6.60
C LEU A 169 -22.93 -9.68 -6.31
N LYS A 170 -23.97 -10.38 -6.77
CA LYS A 170 -24.01 -11.84 -6.72
C LYS A 170 -23.01 -12.42 -7.71
N LEU A 171 -22.29 -13.48 -7.32
CA LEU A 171 -21.24 -14.08 -8.14
C LEU A 171 -21.76 -14.73 -9.44
N ASP A 172 -23.03 -15.10 -9.50
CA ASP A 172 -23.68 -15.65 -10.70
C ASP A 172 -23.95 -14.59 -11.78
N LEU A 173 -23.87 -13.30 -11.44
CA LEU A 173 -23.96 -12.18 -12.39
C LEU A 173 -22.59 -11.80 -12.99
N VAL A 174 -21.51 -12.48 -12.59
CA VAL A 174 -20.18 -12.26 -13.18
C VAL A 174 -20.15 -12.90 -14.57
N SER A 175 -20.31 -12.08 -15.60
CA SER A 175 -20.38 -12.49 -17.00
C SER A 175 -19.49 -11.64 -17.91
N GLU A 176 -19.34 -12.07 -19.17
CA GLU A 176 -18.59 -11.32 -20.18
C GLU A 176 -19.24 -9.96 -20.45
N GLU A 177 -20.58 -9.90 -20.48
CA GLU A 177 -21.32 -8.66 -20.69
C GLU A 177 -21.08 -7.67 -19.54
N LEU A 178 -21.03 -8.15 -18.30
CA LEU A 178 -20.66 -7.31 -17.15
C LEU A 178 -19.24 -6.78 -17.32
N TRP A 179 -18.29 -7.65 -17.66
CA TRP A 179 -16.90 -7.24 -17.85
C TRP A 179 -16.75 -6.19 -18.97
N GLN A 180 -17.38 -6.39 -20.13
CA GLN A 180 -17.38 -5.43 -21.24
C GLN A 180 -18.00 -4.08 -20.83
N ALA A 181 -19.07 -4.09 -20.02
CA ALA A 181 -19.65 -2.87 -19.49
C ALA A 181 -18.70 -2.13 -18.54
N LEU A 182 -17.90 -2.87 -17.74
CA LEU A 182 -16.90 -2.29 -16.85
C LEU A 182 -15.72 -1.69 -17.63
N GLU A 183 -15.28 -2.31 -18.72
CA GLU A 183 -14.23 -1.74 -19.58
C GLU A 183 -14.61 -0.38 -20.16
N GLN A 184 -15.89 -0.14 -20.44
CA GLN A 184 -16.36 1.17 -20.92
C GLN A 184 -16.20 2.29 -19.89
N MET A 185 -15.90 1.97 -18.62
CA MET A 185 -15.65 2.95 -17.55
C MET A 185 -14.18 3.41 -17.48
N GLU A 186 -13.31 2.86 -18.32
CA GLU A 186 -11.92 3.28 -18.42
C GLU A 186 -11.77 4.71 -18.98
N PRO A 187 -10.67 5.42 -18.67
CA PRO A 187 -9.50 4.97 -17.91
C PRO A 187 -9.69 5.00 -16.39
N PHE A 188 -9.23 3.95 -15.72
CA PHE A 188 -9.20 3.90 -14.27
C PHE A 188 -7.98 4.60 -13.67
N GLY A 189 -8.14 5.19 -12.48
CA GLY A 189 -7.07 5.88 -11.79
C GLY A 189 -7.54 6.61 -10.53
N VAL A 190 -6.75 7.60 -10.09
CA VAL A 190 -7.15 8.49 -9.00
C VAL A 190 -8.37 9.30 -9.44
N GLY A 191 -9.47 9.21 -8.69
CA GLY A 191 -10.74 9.85 -9.02
C GLY A 191 -11.72 8.97 -9.80
N ASN A 192 -11.24 7.89 -10.43
CA ASN A 192 -12.06 6.87 -11.09
C ASN A 192 -11.48 5.47 -10.80
N PRO A 193 -11.51 4.98 -9.55
CA PRO A 193 -10.97 3.66 -9.24
C PRO A 193 -11.80 2.56 -9.92
N PRO A 194 -11.21 1.40 -10.27
CA PRO A 194 -11.98 0.27 -10.78
C PRO A 194 -13.05 -0.15 -9.76
N PRO A 195 -14.29 -0.42 -10.20
CA PRO A 195 -15.39 -0.78 -9.31
C PRO A 195 -15.04 -1.95 -8.39
N LEU A 196 -15.38 -1.82 -7.12
CA LEU A 196 -15.19 -2.86 -6.11
C LEU A 196 -16.55 -3.41 -5.68
N PHE A 197 -16.70 -4.72 -5.79
CA PHE A 197 -17.94 -5.42 -5.47
C PHE A 197 -17.82 -6.18 -4.15
N ALA A 198 -18.96 -6.41 -3.50
CA ALA A 198 -19.05 -7.37 -2.39
C ALA A 198 -20.08 -8.44 -2.67
N ALA A 199 -19.76 -9.67 -2.27
CA ALA A 199 -20.69 -10.78 -2.20
C ALA A 199 -20.67 -11.32 -0.76
N LYS A 200 -21.84 -11.42 -0.12
CA LYS A 200 -21.92 -11.77 1.30
C LYS A 200 -22.19 -13.26 1.49
N ARG A 201 -21.63 -13.83 2.58
CA ARG A 201 -21.88 -15.22 3.02
C ARG A 201 -21.75 -16.25 1.89
N ILE A 202 -20.70 -16.12 1.10
CA ILE A 202 -20.43 -17.00 -0.04
C ILE A 202 -19.72 -18.26 0.43
N PRO A 203 -20.23 -19.47 0.12
CA PRO A 203 -19.57 -20.70 0.49
C PRO A 203 -18.24 -20.85 -0.28
N VAL A 204 -17.18 -21.21 0.44
CA VAL A 204 -15.90 -21.59 -0.18
C VAL A 204 -15.95 -23.08 -0.53
N CYS A 205 -16.00 -23.40 -1.83
CA CYS A 205 -16.08 -24.76 -2.34
C CYS A 205 -14.70 -25.44 -2.37
N SER A 206 -13.66 -24.69 -2.74
CA SER A 206 -12.28 -25.18 -2.71
C SER A 206 -11.30 -24.03 -2.49
N LEU A 207 -10.14 -24.37 -1.90
CA LEU A 207 -9.06 -23.43 -1.62
C LEU A 207 -7.73 -24.15 -1.84
N GLY A 208 -6.84 -23.53 -2.61
CA GLY A 208 -5.49 -24.05 -2.84
C GLY A 208 -4.47 -22.92 -2.99
N SER A 209 -3.30 -23.07 -2.39
CA SER A 209 -2.19 -22.14 -2.59
C SER A 209 -1.48 -22.38 -3.91
N PHE A 210 -1.01 -21.32 -4.58
CA PHE A 210 -0.23 -21.43 -5.80
C PHE A 210 0.89 -20.37 -5.90
N GLY A 211 1.72 -20.50 -6.94
CA GLY A 211 2.90 -19.68 -7.19
C GLY A 211 4.17 -20.27 -6.56
N LYS A 212 5.35 -19.83 -7.02
CA LYS A 212 6.66 -20.37 -6.60
C LYS A 212 6.84 -20.39 -5.08
N GLU A 213 6.31 -19.38 -4.39
CA GLU A 213 6.41 -19.21 -2.94
C GLU A 213 5.11 -19.59 -2.20
N GLY A 214 4.08 -20.08 -2.90
CA GLY A 214 2.79 -20.43 -2.30
C GLY A 214 2.07 -19.26 -1.64
N LYS A 215 2.33 -18.01 -2.05
CA LYS A 215 1.79 -16.80 -1.42
C LYS A 215 0.36 -16.45 -1.87
N HIS A 216 -0.12 -17.05 -2.96
CA HIS A 216 -1.42 -16.71 -3.54
C HIS A 216 -2.43 -17.84 -3.33
N LEU A 217 -3.71 -17.50 -3.30
CA LEU A 217 -4.80 -18.47 -3.20
C LEU A 217 -5.61 -18.51 -4.48
N ARG A 218 -5.93 -19.71 -4.93
CA ARG A 218 -6.99 -19.97 -5.89
C ARG A 218 -8.17 -20.53 -5.12
N LEU A 219 -9.34 -19.95 -5.33
CA LEU A 219 -10.57 -20.34 -4.66
C LEU A 219 -11.64 -20.69 -5.70
N SER A 220 -12.53 -21.59 -5.32
CA SER A 220 -13.82 -21.77 -5.96
C SER A 220 -14.91 -21.30 -4.99
N LEU A 221 -15.73 -20.35 -5.43
CA LEU A 221 -16.71 -19.66 -4.59
C LEU A 221 -18.13 -19.88 -5.10
N GLY A 222 -19.11 -20.04 -4.20
CA GLY A 222 -20.52 -20.08 -4.58
C GLY A 222 -20.84 -21.22 -5.55
N ALA A 223 -21.39 -20.89 -6.72
CA ALA A 223 -21.71 -21.85 -7.78
C ALA A 223 -20.47 -22.17 -8.67
N ASN A 224 -19.32 -22.45 -8.03
CA ASN A 224 -18.03 -22.70 -8.67
C ASN A 224 -17.44 -21.54 -9.48
N THR A 225 -17.62 -20.31 -9.02
CA THR A 225 -16.95 -19.14 -9.58
C THR A 225 -15.45 -19.21 -9.28
N ASP A 226 -14.63 -19.20 -10.34
CA ASP A 226 -13.17 -19.15 -10.25
C ASP A 226 -12.72 -17.81 -9.66
N ALA A 227 -11.94 -17.86 -8.58
CA ALA A 227 -11.43 -16.67 -7.91
C ALA A 227 -9.93 -16.77 -7.58
N LEU A 228 -9.24 -15.64 -7.67
CA LEU A 228 -7.82 -15.51 -7.35
C LEU A 228 -7.63 -14.46 -6.26
N TYR A 229 -6.83 -14.80 -5.25
CA TYR A 229 -6.44 -13.87 -4.19
C TYR A 229 -4.92 -13.78 -4.08
N TRP A 230 -4.38 -12.69 -4.63
CA TRP A 230 -2.95 -12.41 -4.61
C TRP A 230 -2.48 -12.07 -3.19
N GLY A 231 -1.64 -12.91 -2.59
CA GLY A 231 -1.14 -12.69 -1.22
C GLY A 231 -2.08 -13.24 -0.13
N GLY A 232 -3.18 -13.89 -0.54
CA GLY A 232 -4.23 -14.32 0.39
C GLY A 232 -3.81 -15.36 1.42
N THR A 233 -2.66 -16.04 1.27
CA THR A 233 -2.24 -17.04 2.28
C THR A 233 -1.86 -16.42 3.61
N ALA A 234 -1.37 -15.18 3.63
CA ALA A 234 -1.11 -14.46 4.88
C ALA A 234 -2.43 -14.22 5.64
N HIS A 235 -3.46 -13.76 4.92
CA HIS A 235 -4.79 -13.52 5.45
C HIS A 235 -5.44 -14.81 5.96
N TRP A 236 -5.43 -15.87 5.13
CA TRP A 236 -5.98 -17.17 5.49
C TRP A 236 -5.35 -17.79 6.74
N LYS A 237 -4.03 -17.67 6.91
CA LYS A 237 -3.32 -18.18 8.10
C LYS A 237 -3.70 -17.43 9.39
N GLN A 238 -3.99 -16.13 9.30
CA GLN A 238 -4.38 -15.32 10.45
C GLN A 238 -5.81 -15.64 10.88
N GLU A 239 -6.74 -15.73 9.92
CA GLU A 239 -8.16 -15.92 10.19
C GLU A 239 -8.57 -17.35 10.53
N LYS A 240 -7.75 -18.36 10.19
CA LYS A 240 -8.00 -19.79 10.46
C LYS A 240 -9.44 -20.22 10.11
N TRP A 241 -9.86 -19.95 8.88
CA TRP A 241 -11.25 -20.21 8.46
C TRP A 241 -11.68 -21.66 8.72
N PRO A 242 -12.88 -21.89 9.26
CA PRO A 242 -13.40 -23.23 9.46
C PRO A 242 -13.58 -23.97 8.14
N GLU A 243 -13.52 -25.30 8.18
CA GLU A 243 -13.90 -26.13 7.03
C GLU A 243 -15.34 -25.80 6.61
N LYS A 244 -15.55 -25.53 5.31
CA LYS A 244 -16.83 -25.08 4.72
C LYS A 244 -17.30 -23.68 5.18
N ALA A 245 -16.38 -22.77 5.46
CA ALA A 245 -16.72 -21.39 5.77
C ALA A 245 -17.56 -20.73 4.65
N SER A 246 -18.58 -19.98 5.06
CA SER A 246 -19.25 -18.98 4.23
C SER A 246 -18.70 -17.62 4.60
N LEU A 247 -18.13 -16.91 3.62
CA LEU A 247 -17.34 -15.71 3.85
C LEU A 247 -17.87 -14.57 2.99
N ASP A 248 -17.76 -13.35 3.50
CA ASP A 248 -17.94 -12.16 2.70
C ASP A 248 -16.69 -11.97 1.84
N VAL A 249 -16.91 -11.65 0.56
CA VAL A 249 -15.87 -11.53 -0.45
C VAL A 249 -15.95 -10.14 -1.05
N VAL A 250 -14.85 -9.40 -0.97
CA VAL A 250 -14.69 -8.13 -1.67
C VAL A 250 -13.78 -8.36 -2.88
N PHE A 251 -14.25 -8.00 -4.07
CA PHE A 251 -13.61 -8.42 -5.32
C PHE A 251 -13.75 -7.43 -6.47
N ARG A 252 -12.91 -7.62 -7.49
CA ARG A 252 -13.05 -7.04 -8.82
C ARG A 252 -13.32 -8.13 -9.85
N VAL A 253 -13.94 -7.75 -10.96
CA VAL A 253 -14.07 -8.60 -12.13
C VAL A 253 -12.94 -8.24 -13.10
N GLU A 254 -12.15 -9.24 -13.50
CA GLU A 254 -11.10 -9.10 -14.52
C GLU A 254 -11.27 -10.20 -15.57
N TRP A 255 -10.63 -10.06 -16.73
CA TRP A 255 -10.65 -11.08 -17.78
C TRP A 255 -9.47 -12.03 -17.67
N ASP A 256 -9.75 -13.34 -17.63
CA ASP A 256 -8.71 -14.36 -17.75
C ASP A 256 -8.45 -14.63 -19.23
N HIS A 257 -7.43 -13.98 -19.80
CA HIS A 257 -7.05 -14.16 -21.21
C HIS A 257 -6.62 -15.60 -21.55
N PHE A 258 -6.19 -16.40 -20.58
CA PHE A 258 -5.80 -17.79 -20.82
C PHE A 258 -7.02 -18.70 -20.92
N LYS A 259 -8.01 -18.50 -20.04
CA LYS A 259 -9.26 -19.28 -20.05
C LYS A 259 -10.34 -18.70 -20.95
N GLY A 260 -10.19 -17.46 -21.43
CA GLY A 260 -11.16 -16.75 -22.26
C GLY A 260 -12.49 -16.51 -21.54
N LYS A 261 -12.45 -16.18 -20.25
CA LYS A 261 -13.67 -15.91 -19.46
C LYS A 261 -13.40 -14.91 -18.32
N PRO A 262 -14.45 -14.27 -17.75
CA PRO A 262 -14.31 -13.44 -16.56
C PRO A 262 -13.83 -14.24 -15.35
N CYS A 263 -13.10 -13.56 -14.48
CA CYS A 263 -12.50 -14.08 -13.27
C CYS A 263 -12.68 -13.10 -12.11
N VAL A 264 -12.90 -13.63 -10.91
CA VAL A 264 -13.03 -12.84 -9.68
C VAL A 264 -11.64 -12.64 -9.06
N ILE A 265 -11.19 -11.39 -8.97
CA ILE A 265 -9.96 -11.04 -8.26
C ILE A 265 -10.33 -10.53 -6.87
N VAL A 266 -10.14 -11.39 -5.88
CA VAL A 266 -10.39 -11.10 -4.46
C VAL A 266 -9.41 -10.04 -3.98
N LYS A 267 -9.95 -9.03 -3.29
CA LYS A 267 -9.19 -7.99 -2.60
C LYS A 267 -9.21 -8.18 -1.09
N ASP A 268 -10.32 -8.66 -0.56
CA ASP A 268 -10.48 -9.00 0.86
C ASP A 268 -11.51 -10.13 1.03
N LEU A 269 -11.41 -10.89 2.11
CA LEU A 269 -12.27 -12.06 2.34
C LEU A 269 -12.36 -12.40 3.83
N GLY A 270 -13.56 -12.51 4.41
CA GLY A 270 -13.69 -12.74 5.85
C GLY A 270 -15.12 -12.58 6.37
N THR A 271 -15.27 -12.19 7.63
CA THR A 271 -16.54 -11.67 8.15
C THR A 271 -16.43 -10.15 8.17
N LEU A 272 -16.88 -9.51 7.09
CA LEU A 272 -16.54 -8.10 6.79
C LEU A 272 -17.69 -7.13 7.08
N PHE A 273 -18.94 -7.62 7.10
CA PHE A 273 -20.16 -6.82 7.23
C PHE A 273 -21.03 -7.21 8.43
#